data_AF-A0A9E0R2J4-F1
#
_entry.id   AF-A0A9E0R2J4-F1
#
_cell.length_a   1.000
_cell.length_b   1.000
_cell.length_c   1.000
_cell.angle_alpha   90.00
_cell.angle_beta   90.00
_cell.angle_gamma   90.00
#
_symmetry.space_group_name_H-M   'P 1'
#
loop_
_entity.id
_entity.type
_entity.pdbx_description
1 polymer ?
#
loop_
_entity_poly.entity_id
_entity_poly.type
_entity_poly.pdbx_seq_one_letter_code
_entity_poly.pdbx_strand_id
1 'polypeptide(L)' 'MLQPKTAVLLVNLGSPDQPTPGAVRRYLKEFLSDRRVVEGDGIMRLVWLT' A
#
# COMPACT_ATOMS: atom_id res chain seq x y z
N MET A 1 -23.48 23.27 -23.81
CA MET A 1 -23.16 22.41 -22.64
C MET A 1 -21.80 21.78 -22.89
N LEU A 2 -20.84 21.93 -21.97
CA LEU A 2 -19.57 21.20 -22.08
C LEU A 2 -19.83 19.69 -22.00
N GLN A 3 -19.30 18.95 -22.96
CA GLN A 3 -19.34 17.48 -22.94
C GLN A 3 -18.41 16.99 -21.83
N PRO A 4 -18.88 16.16 -20.87
CA PRO A 4 -18.01 15.57 -19.85
C PRO A 4 -16.97 14.67 -20.52
N LYS A 5 -15.70 14.81 -20.12
CA LYS A 5 -14.60 13.95 -20.59
C LYS A 5 -14.45 12.76 -19.64
N THR A 6 -14.29 11.57 -20.21
CA THR A 6 -14.01 10.35 -19.43
C THR A 6 -12.54 10.32 -19.01
N ALA A 7 -12.28 10.15 -17.72
CA ALA A 7 -10.95 9.90 -17.19
C ALA A 7 -10.74 8.40 -16.92
N VAL A 8 -9.53 7.91 -17.14
CA VAL A 8 -9.13 6.53 -16.82
C VAL A 8 -8.07 6.58 -15.72
N LEU A 9 -8.30 5.86 -14.62
CA LEU A 9 -7.34 5.72 -13.54
C LEU A 9 -6.63 4.37 -13.67
N LEU A 10 -5.34 4.40 -13.99
CA LEU A 10 -4.46 3.24 -13.89
C LEU A 10 -4.01 3.08 -12.44
N VAL A 11 -4.34 1.94 -11.83
CA VAL A 11 -3.98 1.62 -10.45
C VAL A 11 -3.03 0.44 -10.40
N ASN A 12 -2.05 0.52 -9.52
CA ASN A 12 -1.16 -0.56 -9.11
C ASN A 12 -0.82 -0.33 -7.62
N LEU A 13 -0.35 -1.35 -6.94
CA LEU A 13 0.23 -1.24 -5.60
C LEU A 13 1.52 -0.41 -5.59
N GLY A 14 2.22 -0.37 -6.72
CA GLY A 14 3.58 0.18 -6.79
C GLY A 14 4.61 -0.78 -6.21
N SER A 15 5.84 -0.29 -6.10
CA SER A 15 7.01 -1.02 -5.63
C SER A 15 7.88 -0.11 -4.76
N PRO A 16 8.81 -0.65 -3.96
CA PRO A 16 9.84 0.15 -3.31
C PRO A 16 10.60 1.02 -4.32
N ASP A 17 10.98 2.22 -3.91
CA ASP A 17 11.77 3.17 -4.70
C ASP A 17 13.21 2.70 -4.95
N GLN A 18 13.72 1.83 -4.07
CA GLN A 18 15.05 1.23 -4.18
C GLN A 18 15.06 -0.23 -3.71
N PRO A 19 15.96 -1.08 -4.24
CA PRO A 19 16.15 -2.45 -3.78
C PRO A 19 17.02 -2.52 -2.51
N THR A 20 16.77 -1.64 -1.54
CA THR A 20 17.50 -1.60 -0.26
C THR A 20 16.60 -2.05 0.88
N PRO A 21 17.15 -2.63 1.97
CA PRO A 21 16.33 -3.08 3.11
C PRO A 21 15.46 -1.97 3.71
N GLY A 22 15.95 -0.72 3.74
CA GLY A 22 15.22 0.43 4.26
C GLY A 22 14.00 0.81 3.42
N ALA A 23 14.16 0.85 2.09
CA ALA A 23 13.08 1.12 1.16
C ALA A 23 12.01 0.02 1.19
N VAL A 24 12.44 -1.25 1.18
CA VAL A 24 11.55 -2.42 1.27
C VAL A 24 10.76 -2.41 2.57
N ARG A 25 11.41 -2.16 3.73
CA ARG A 25 10.71 -2.08 5.02
C ARG A 25 9.63 -0.99 5.03
N ARG A 26 9.90 0.17 4.43
CA ARG A 26 8.93 1.26 4.34
C ARG A 26 7.72 0.85 3.51
N TYR A 27 7.95 0.33 2.31
CA TYR A 27 6.89 -0.15 1.41
C TYR A 27 6.05 -1.25 2.08
N LEU A 28 6.69 -2.26 2.67
CA LEU A 28 5.97 -3.36 3.32
C LEU A 28 5.17 -2.90 4.53
N LYS A 29 5.68 -1.96 5.33
CA LYS A 29 4.92 -1.39 6.45
C LYS A 29 3.65 -0.70 5.97
N GLU A 30 3.71 0.05 4.87
CA GLU A 30 2.52 0.67 4.27
C GLU A 30 1.55 -0.40 3.75
N PHE A 31 2.04 -1.34 2.95
CA PHE A 31 1.22 -2.39 2.32
C PHE A 31 0.55 -3.34 3.33
N LEU A 32 1.31 -3.84 4.32
CA LEU A 32 0.82 -4.81 5.31
C LEU A 32 -0.01 -4.16 6.42
N SER A 33 0.00 -2.82 6.55
CA SER A 33 -0.85 -2.11 7.51
C SER A 33 -2.32 -2.03 7.08
N ASP A 34 -2.58 -2.28 5.79
CA ASP A 34 -3.92 -2.31 5.20
C ASP A 34 -4.66 -3.59 5.61
N ARG A 35 -5.80 -3.42 6.28
CA ARG A 35 -6.67 -4.52 6.74
C ARG A 35 -7.24 -5.37 5.61
N ARG A 36 -7.18 -4.88 4.37
CA ARG A 36 -7.62 -5.62 3.17
C ARG A 36 -6.54 -6.54 2.63
N VAL A 37 -5.29 -6.37 3.05
CA VAL A 37 -4.14 -7.17 2.59
C VAL A 37 -3.84 -8.30 3.57
N VAL A 38 -3.86 -8.02 4.87
CA VAL A 38 -3.59 -9.01 5.92
C VAL A 38 -4.71 -9.00 6.95
N GLU A 39 -5.25 -10.17 7.26
CA GLU A 39 -6.21 -10.38 8.33
C GLU A 39 -5.48 -10.49 9.68
N GLY A 40 -5.99 -9.83 10.71
CA GLY A 40 -5.42 -9.88 12.05
C GLY A 40 -5.62 -8.58 12.83
N ASP A 41 -6.29 -8.68 13.98
CA ASP A 41 -6.49 -7.56 14.91
C ASP A 41 -5.57 -7.68 16.14
N GLY A 42 -5.44 -6.59 16.89
CA GLY A 42 -4.70 -6.56 18.16
C GLY A 42 -3.19 -6.75 18.00
N ILE A 43 -2.62 -7.66 18.79
CA ILE A 43 -1.16 -7.92 18.85
C ILE A 43 -0.58 -8.32 17.49
N MET A 44 -1.32 -9.11 16.70
CA MET A 44 -0.86 -9.53 15.37
C MET A 44 -0.68 -8.35 14.43
N ARG A 45 -1.50 -7.30 14.57
CA ARG A 45 -1.35 -6.07 13.79
C ARG A 45 -0.15 -5.24 14.22
N LEU A 46 0.21 -5.28 15.50
CA LEU A 46 1.33 -4.51 16.01
C LEU A 46 2.66 -4.99 15.41
N VAL A 47 2.80 -6.30 15.17
CA VAL A 47 3.99 -6.90 14.53
C VAL A 47 4.26 -6.32 13.14
N TRP A 48 3.22 -6.04 12.35
CA TRP A 48 3.37 -5.46 11.01
C TRP A 48 3.70 -3.96 11.02
N LEU A 49 3.45 -3.28 12.13
CA LEU A 49 3.66 -1.83 12.27
C LEU A 49 5.03 -1.48 12.88
N THR A 50 5.74 -2.46 13.44
CA THR A 50 7.04 -2.29 14.12
C THR A 50 8.23 -2.54 13.21
#